data_AF-A0A938H2S4-F1
#
_entry.id   AF-A0A938H2S4-F1
#
_cell.length_a   1.000
_cell.length_b   1.000
_cell.length_c   1.000
_cell.angle_alpha   90.00
_cell.angle_beta   90.00
_cell.angle_gamma   90.00
#
_symmetry.space_group_name_H-M   'P 1'
#
loop_
_entity.id
_entity.type
_entity.pdbx_description
1 polymer ?
#
loop_
_entity_poly.entity_id
_entity_poly.type
_entity_poly.pdbx_seq_one_letter_code
_entity_poly.pdbx_strand_id
1 'polypeptide(L)'
;MNSPRTVQEFIHWLEVGAGARWLRWAALAAVTLALSLRVAWTQFHGPTTEITLLQADTGRQIMRGEGFTTLVNLPQTAAVLETRRMRFDSGRAYPELHHAPLYPLTIAGALWVLPEARREKWMSAAPVPPDGFGGDYVLLGLNLVLLWTAAL
;
A
#
# COMPACT_ATOMS: atom_id res chain seq x y z
N MET A 1 -12.51 30.78 45.66
CA MET A 1 -11.57 29.82 45.06
C MET A 1 -12.36 28.98 44.08
N ASN A 2 -12.24 29.26 42.77
CA ASN A 2 -12.98 28.55 41.73
C ASN A 2 -12.24 27.23 41.45
N SER A 3 -12.85 26.09 41.81
CA SER A 3 -12.38 24.78 41.36
C SER A 3 -12.32 24.75 39.83
N PRO A 4 -11.36 24.05 39.21
CA PRO A 4 -11.21 24.03 37.76
C PRO A 4 -12.43 23.34 37.15
N ARG A 5 -13.39 24.13 36.66
CA ARG A 5 -14.62 23.67 36.00
C ARG A 5 -14.34 22.69 34.85
N THR A 6 -13.15 22.77 34.28
CA THR A 6 -12.67 21.99 33.12
C THR A 6 -12.69 20.48 33.34
N VAL A 7 -12.24 19.98 34.50
CA VAL A 7 -12.22 18.52 34.76
C VAL A 7 -13.63 18.01 35.03
N GLN A 8 -14.44 18.79 35.74
CA GLN A 8 -15.80 18.42 36.09
C GLN A 8 -16.74 18.47 34.87
N GLU A 9 -16.57 19.44 33.98
CA GLU A 9 -17.27 19.52 32.69
C GLU A 9 -16.88 18.36 31.76
N PHE A 10 -15.60 17.95 31.75
CA PHE A 10 -15.15 16.79 30.99
C PHE A 10 -15.75 15.48 31.51
N ILE A 11 -15.76 15.27 32.83
CA ILE A 11 -16.39 14.11 33.47
C ILE A 11 -17.89 14.12 33.20
N HIS A 12 -18.55 15.27 33.33
CA HIS A 12 -19.99 15.40 33.06
C HIS A 12 -20.34 15.11 31.58
N TRP A 13 -19.50 15.56 30.63
CA TRP A 13 -19.66 15.26 29.21
C TRP A 13 -19.46 13.77 28.89
N LEU A 14 -18.57 13.09 29.62
CA LEU A 14 -18.36 11.65 29.54
C LEU A 14 -19.52 10.85 30.15
N GLU A 15 -20.07 11.28 31.29
CA GLU A 15 -21.10 10.55 32.04
C GLU A 15 -22.53 10.78 31.52
N VAL A 16 -22.87 12.03 31.16
CA VAL A 16 -24.26 12.45 30.86
C VAL A 16 -24.41 12.93 29.40
N GLY A 17 -23.31 13.26 28.72
CA GLY A 17 -23.31 13.90 27.41
C GLY A 17 -23.04 12.97 26.20
N ALA A 18 -22.85 13.61 25.03
CA ALA A 18 -22.46 12.95 23.79
C ALA A 18 -21.07 12.28 23.85
N GLY A 19 -20.29 12.51 24.91
CA GLY A 19 -18.93 11.99 25.06
C GLY A 19 -18.85 10.49 25.18
N ALA A 20 -19.80 9.86 25.90
CA ALA A 20 -19.89 8.41 25.95
C ALA A 20 -20.05 7.77 24.56
N ARG A 21 -20.82 8.42 23.65
CA ARG A 21 -21.01 7.94 22.28
C ARG A 21 -19.73 8.04 21.47
N TRP A 22 -19.03 9.17 21.52
CA TRP A 22 -17.74 9.35 20.84
C TRP A 22 -16.66 8.41 21.38
N LEU A 23 -16.63 8.20 22.70
CA LEU A 23 -15.71 7.25 23.32
C LEU A 23 -15.98 5.82 22.86
N ARG A 24 -17.25 5.41 22.75
CA ARG A 24 -17.62 4.10 22.19
C ARG A 24 -17.17 3.94 20.74
N TRP A 25 -17.37 4.95 19.90
CA TRP A 25 -16.91 4.92 18.51
C TRP A 25 -15.38 4.89 18.42
N ALA A 26 -14.69 5.68 19.23
CA ALA A 26 -13.24 5.67 19.31
C ALA A 26 -12.70 4.32 19.78
N ALA A 27 -13.31 3.71 20.80
CA ALA A 27 -12.96 2.38 21.28
C ALA A 27 -13.20 1.31 20.21
N LEU A 28 -14.34 1.35 19.52
CA LEU A 28 -14.65 0.44 18.42
C LEU A 28 -13.64 0.59 17.27
N ALA A 29 -13.34 1.82 16.86
CA ALA A 29 -12.34 2.10 15.83
C ALA A 29 -10.95 1.59 16.25
N ALA A 30 -10.54 1.82 17.51
CA ALA A 30 -9.26 1.36 18.02
C ALA A 30 -9.15 -0.17 18.07
N VAL A 31 -10.21 -0.87 18.51
CA VAL A 31 -10.25 -2.34 18.52
C VAL A 31 -10.19 -2.88 17.09
N THR A 32 -10.96 -2.31 16.17
CA THR A 32 -10.93 -2.71 14.75
C THR A 32 -9.55 -2.45 14.13
N LEU A 33 -8.92 -1.32 14.44
CA LEU A 33 -7.55 -1.01 13.99
C LEU A 33 -6.55 -2.03 14.53
N ALA A 34 -6.55 -2.30 15.83
CA ALA A 34 -5.68 -3.29 16.45
C ALA A 34 -5.87 -4.68 15.83
N LEU A 35 -7.12 -5.10 15.60
CA LEU A 35 -7.42 -6.38 14.95
C LEU A 35 -6.94 -6.41 13.50
N SER A 36 -7.16 -5.34 12.74
CA SER A 36 -6.71 -5.24 11.34
C SER A 36 -5.18 -5.34 11.24
N LEU A 37 -4.45 -4.64 12.10
CA LEU A 37 -2.99 -4.71 12.15
C LEU A 37 -2.49 -6.10 12.56
N ARG A 38 -3.15 -6.73 13.54
CA ARG A 38 -2.79 -8.06 14.02
C ARG A 38 -3.02 -9.13 12.96
N VAL A 39 -4.13 -9.07 12.23
CA VAL A 39 -4.44 -9.97 11.12
C VAL A 39 -3.45 -9.76 9.99
N ALA A 40 -3.27 -8.50 9.57
CA ALA A 40 -2.31 -8.11 8.54
C ALA A 40 -0.92 -8.67 8.86
N TRP A 41 -0.40 -8.44 10.06
CA TRP A 41 0.95 -8.90 10.41
C TRP A 41 1.12 -10.42 10.37
N THR A 42 0.14 -11.19 10.85
CA THR A 42 0.31 -12.66 10.95
C THR A 42 -0.16 -13.46 9.76
N GLN A 43 -0.98 -12.88 8.90
CA GLN A 43 -1.44 -13.53 7.67
C GLN A 43 -0.74 -12.98 6.44
N PHE A 44 0.20 -12.05 6.60
CA PHE A 44 0.96 -11.52 5.48
C PHE A 44 2.02 -12.53 5.02
N HIS A 45 1.87 -12.97 3.77
CA HIS A 45 2.80 -13.87 3.09
C HIS A 45 3.42 -13.22 1.84
N GLY A 46 3.40 -11.88 1.78
CA GLY A 46 3.78 -11.13 0.57
C GLY A 46 2.70 -11.17 -0.53
N PRO A 47 2.98 -10.56 -1.69
CA PRO A 47 2.12 -10.63 -2.87
C PRO A 47 2.06 -12.07 -3.42
N THR A 48 0.89 -12.71 -3.35
CA THR A 48 0.72 -14.11 -3.77
C THR A 48 0.18 -14.29 -5.18
N THR A 49 -0.21 -13.20 -5.85
CA THR A 49 -0.76 -13.25 -7.22
C THR A 49 0.15 -12.52 -8.21
N GLU A 50 0.23 -13.07 -9.42
CA GLU A 50 0.97 -12.48 -10.54
C GLU A 50 0.55 -11.03 -10.81
N ILE A 51 -0.76 -10.77 -10.79
CA ILE A 51 -1.32 -9.43 -10.96
C ILE A 51 -0.73 -8.45 -9.95
N THR A 52 -0.68 -8.82 -8.66
CA THR A 52 -0.16 -7.92 -7.62
C THR A 52 1.32 -7.65 -7.82
N LEU A 53 2.10 -8.67 -8.20
CA LEU A 53 3.52 -8.53 -8.51
C LEU A 53 3.76 -7.62 -9.71
N LEU A 54 2.99 -7.78 -10.79
CA LEU A 54 3.06 -6.94 -11.99
C LEU A 54 2.74 -5.47 -11.67
N GLN A 55 1.70 -5.23 -10.87
CA GLN A 55 1.31 -3.88 -10.44
C GLN A 55 2.39 -3.24 -9.56
N ALA A 56 3.01 -4.02 -8.68
CA ALA A 56 4.12 -3.57 -7.85
C ALA A 56 5.38 -3.24 -8.66
N ASP A 57 5.72 -4.08 -9.65
CA ASP A 57 6.83 -3.80 -10.58
C ASP A 57 6.57 -2.54 -11.40
N THR A 58 5.37 -2.40 -11.96
CA THR A 58 4.97 -1.22 -12.73
C THR A 58 5.06 0.04 -11.86
N GLY A 59 4.58 -0.01 -10.61
CA GLY A 59 4.73 1.10 -9.66
C GLY A 59 6.19 1.47 -9.37
N ARG A 60 7.08 0.47 -9.29
CA ARG A 60 8.52 0.69 -9.15
C ARG A 60 9.12 1.35 -10.39
N GLN A 61 8.73 0.94 -11.59
CA GLN A 61 9.20 1.54 -12.85
C GLN A 61 8.75 2.99 -12.98
N ILE A 62 7.50 3.30 -12.64
CA ILE A 62 7.00 4.68 -12.60
C ILE A 62 7.83 5.52 -11.62
N MET A 63 8.07 5.02 -10.40
CA MET A 63 8.87 5.73 -9.40
C MET A 63 10.32 5.99 -9.87
N ARG A 64 10.90 5.07 -10.65
CA ARG A 64 12.24 5.24 -11.27
C ARG A 64 12.25 6.20 -12.45
N GLY A 65 11.10 6.65 -12.94
CA GLY A 65 11.00 7.50 -14.12
C GLY A 65 10.98 6.75 -15.46
N GLU A 66 10.85 5.43 -15.46
CA GLU A 66 10.77 4.59 -16.66
C GLU A 66 9.37 4.63 -17.31
N GLY A 67 8.39 5.18 -16.59
CA GLY A 67 7.00 5.30 -17.04
C GLY A 67 6.16 4.06 -16.74
N PHE A 68 5.02 3.92 -17.44
CA PHE A 68 4.13 2.76 -17.34
C PHE A 68 4.70 1.59 -18.14
N THR A 69 5.79 1.02 -17.67
CA THR A 69 6.46 -0.13 -18.25
C THR A 69 6.45 -1.31 -17.29
N THR A 70 6.49 -2.52 -17.83
CA THR A 70 6.66 -3.76 -17.07
C THR A 70 7.93 -4.49 -17.51
N LEU A 71 8.65 -5.10 -16.55
CA LEU A 71 9.79 -5.97 -16.83
C LEU A 71 9.34 -7.37 -17.28
N VAL A 72 8.04 -7.65 -17.21
CA VAL A 72 7.45 -8.92 -17.63
C VAL A 72 6.97 -8.81 -19.07
N ASN A 73 7.45 -9.70 -19.91
CA ASN A 73 7.04 -9.76 -21.31
C ASN A 73 5.81 -10.63 -21.48
N LEU A 74 4.66 -9.99 -21.65
CA LEU A 74 3.37 -10.67 -21.82
C LEU A 74 3.17 -11.10 -23.29
N PRO A 75 2.63 -12.30 -23.55
CA PRO A 75 2.31 -12.77 -24.91
C PRO A 75 1.40 -11.82 -25.69
N GLN A 76 0.47 -11.16 -24.99
CA GLN A 76 -0.44 -10.19 -25.56
C GLN A 76 0.29 -8.96 -26.10
N THR A 77 1.36 -8.52 -25.42
CA THR A 77 2.24 -7.44 -25.91
C THR A 77 2.90 -7.83 -27.22
N ALA A 78 3.39 -9.08 -27.33
CA ALA A 78 3.97 -9.58 -28.57
C ALA A 78 2.95 -9.56 -29.74
N ALA A 79 1.70 -9.97 -29.49
CA ALA A 79 0.63 -9.92 -30.50
C ALA A 79 0.30 -8.50 -30.96
N VAL A 80 0.29 -7.53 -30.03
CA VAL A 80 0.08 -6.11 -30.37
C VAL A 80 1.24 -5.57 -31.21
N LEU A 81 2.48 -5.91 -30.88
CA LEU A 81 3.66 -5.49 -31.64
C LEU A 81 3.66 -6.09 -33.06
N GLU A 82 3.31 -7.37 -33.18
CA GLU A 82 3.18 -8.04 -34.47
C GLU A 82 2.16 -7.35 -35.38
N THR A 83 1.00 -6.98 -34.84
CA THR A 83 -0.04 -6.22 -35.56
C THR A 83 0.50 -4.86 -36.05
N ARG A 84 1.42 -4.25 -35.29
CA ARG A 84 2.09 -2.99 -35.64
C ARG A 84 3.34 -3.19 -36.52
N ARG A 85 3.60 -4.41 -37.00
CA ARG A 85 4.80 -4.80 -37.76
C ARG A 85 6.11 -4.49 -37.04
N MET A 86 6.09 -4.54 -35.70
CA MET A 86 7.27 -4.40 -34.85
C MET A 86 7.71 -5.77 -34.35
N ARG A 87 9.03 -5.98 -34.26
CA ARG A 87 9.60 -7.21 -33.71
C ARG A 87 9.59 -7.16 -32.18
N PHE A 88 9.10 -8.22 -31.56
CA PHE A 88 9.20 -8.41 -30.12
C PHE A 88 10.65 -8.77 -29.73
N ASP A 89 11.13 -8.15 -28.66
CA ASP A 89 12.45 -8.32 -28.07
C ASP A 89 12.31 -8.58 -26.57
N SER A 90 12.62 -9.80 -26.14
CA SER A 90 12.50 -10.19 -24.74
C SER A 90 13.47 -9.47 -23.79
N GLY A 91 14.50 -8.80 -24.30
CA GLY A 91 15.43 -8.03 -23.49
C GLY A 91 14.93 -6.62 -23.14
N ARG A 92 13.81 -6.19 -23.73
CA ARG A 92 13.30 -4.82 -23.61
C ARG A 92 12.03 -4.79 -22.75
N ALA A 93 11.96 -3.81 -21.85
CA ALA A 93 10.72 -3.49 -21.14
C ALA A 93 9.70 -2.85 -22.11
N TYR A 94 8.45 -3.30 -22.04
CA TYR A 94 7.36 -2.77 -22.85
C TYR A 94 6.35 -2.01 -22.01
N PRO A 95 5.55 -1.13 -22.64
CA PRO A 95 4.46 -0.46 -21.95
C PRO A 95 3.49 -1.47 -21.35
N GLU A 96 3.06 -1.23 -20.12
CA GLU A 96 2.03 -2.02 -19.49
C GLU A 96 0.64 -1.60 -19.98
N LEU A 97 -0.12 -2.55 -20.54
CA LEU A 97 -1.37 -2.29 -21.26
C LEU A 97 -2.59 -3.00 -20.67
N HIS A 98 -2.41 -3.87 -19.68
CA HIS A 98 -3.46 -4.79 -19.24
C HIS A 98 -4.21 -4.31 -18.01
N HIS A 99 -3.55 -3.56 -17.14
CA HIS A 99 -4.11 -3.17 -15.86
C HIS A 99 -4.40 -1.68 -15.75
N ALA A 100 -5.36 -1.34 -14.89
CA ALA A 100 -5.71 0.05 -14.61
C ALA A 100 -4.52 0.79 -13.94
N PRO A 101 -4.30 2.08 -14.27
CA PRO A 101 -3.11 2.81 -13.84
C PRO A 101 -3.13 3.27 -12.39
N LEU A 102 -4.30 3.28 -11.74
CA LEU A 102 -4.46 3.88 -10.42
C LEU A 102 -3.60 3.20 -9.35
N TYR A 103 -3.65 1.86 -9.26
CA TYR A 103 -2.92 1.15 -8.22
C TYR A 103 -1.40 1.25 -8.38
N PRO A 104 -0.80 1.10 -9.58
CA PRO A 104 0.62 1.33 -9.81
C PRO A 104 1.05 2.77 -9.51
N LEU A 105 0.21 3.78 -9.81
CA LEU A 105 0.47 5.17 -9.44
C LEU A 105 0.49 5.37 -7.93
N THR A 106 -0.46 4.77 -7.21
CA THR A 106 -0.52 4.83 -5.76
C THR A 106 0.72 4.18 -5.13
N ILE A 107 1.15 3.03 -5.67
CA ILE A 107 2.39 2.36 -5.25
C ILE A 107 3.60 3.27 -5.53
N ALA A 108 3.69 3.85 -6.73
CA ALA A 108 4.77 4.75 -7.10
C ALA A 108 4.87 5.95 -6.17
N GLY A 109 3.72 6.57 -5.84
CA GLY A 109 3.64 7.67 -4.88
C GLY A 109 4.09 7.25 -3.48
N ALA A 110 3.65 6.08 -2.99
CA ALA A 110 4.09 5.55 -1.70
C ALA A 110 5.60 5.32 -1.66
N LEU A 111 6.19 4.77 -2.73
CA LEU A 111 7.63 4.57 -2.86
C LEU A 111 8.41 5.88 -2.99
N TRP A 112 7.82 6.90 -3.60
CA TRP A 112 8.43 8.22 -3.76
C TRP A 112 8.57 8.96 -2.42
N VAL A 113 7.59 8.80 -1.52
CA VAL A 113 7.60 9.40 -0.17
C VAL A 113 8.68 8.79 0.74
N LEU A 114 9.13 7.56 0.47
CA LEU A 114 10.18 6.91 1.26
C LEU A 114 11.55 7.56 1.00
N PRO A 115 12.36 7.81 2.04
CA PRO A 115 13.74 8.27 1.87
C PRO A 115 14.53 7.31 0.98
N GLU A 116 15.32 7.85 0.07
CA GLU A 116 16.07 7.07 -0.94
C GLU A 116 16.91 5.96 -0.32
N ALA A 117 17.67 6.26 0.74
CA ALA A 117 18.48 5.26 1.44
C ALA A 117 17.65 4.09 2.03
N ARG A 118 16.42 4.34 2.50
CA ARG A 118 15.54 3.26 3.00
C ARG A 118 14.95 2.48 1.84
N ARG A 119 14.51 3.17 0.80
CA ARG A 119 13.94 2.57 -0.40
C ARG A 119 14.95 1.63 -1.07
N GLU A 120 16.19 2.06 -1.27
CA GLU A 120 17.24 1.21 -1.82
C GLU A 120 17.45 -0.03 -0.96
N LYS A 121 17.67 0.15 0.35
CA LYS A 121 17.86 -0.97 1.29
C LYS A 121 16.73 -2.00 1.22
N TRP A 122 15.48 -1.55 1.20
CA TRP A 122 14.31 -2.44 1.19
C TRP A 122 14.04 -3.09 -0.17
N MET A 123 14.56 -2.52 -1.26
CA MET A 123 14.36 -3.01 -2.62
C MET A 123 15.54 -3.83 -3.15
N SER A 124 16.74 -3.67 -2.58
CA SER A 124 17.95 -4.37 -3.01
C SER A 124 18.35 -5.54 -2.09
N ALA A 125 17.88 -5.55 -0.84
CA ALA A 125 18.17 -6.63 0.08
C ALA A 125 17.40 -7.91 -0.33
N ALA A 126 18.13 -9.01 -0.51
CA ALA A 126 17.51 -10.31 -0.58
C ALA A 126 16.77 -10.59 0.76
N PRO A 127 15.57 -11.20 0.71
CA PRO A 127 14.87 -11.58 1.93
C PRO A 127 15.73 -12.59 2.72
N VAL A 128 15.88 -12.35 4.03
CA VAL A 128 16.59 -13.25 4.94
C VAL A 128 15.54 -13.91 5.82
N PRO A 129 15.31 -15.24 5.72
CA PRO A 129 14.33 -15.93 6.55
C PRO A 129 14.60 -15.67 8.05
N PRO A 130 13.57 -15.39 8.87
CA PRO A 130 12.14 -15.51 8.59
C PRO A 130 11.48 -14.28 7.92
N ASP A 131 12.24 -13.20 7.68
CA ASP A 131 11.71 -11.94 7.17
C ASP A 131 11.47 -12.00 5.65
N GLY A 132 10.40 -11.33 5.20
CA GLY A 132 10.04 -11.20 3.79
C GLY A 132 10.85 -10.11 3.07
N PHE A 133 10.51 -9.87 1.80
CA PHE A 133 11.15 -8.81 1.03
C PHE A 133 10.67 -7.44 1.52
N GLY A 134 11.59 -6.47 1.69
CA GLY A 134 11.27 -5.17 2.29
C GLY A 134 10.15 -4.41 1.57
N GLY A 135 10.10 -4.52 0.24
CA GLY A 135 9.03 -3.94 -0.57
C GLY A 135 7.63 -4.49 -0.28
N ASP A 136 7.53 -5.73 0.19
CA ASP A 136 6.24 -6.34 0.51
C ASP A 136 5.61 -5.65 1.72
N TYR A 137 6.40 -5.27 2.73
CA TYR A 137 5.91 -4.52 3.88
C TYR A 137 5.45 -3.10 3.53
N VAL A 138 6.03 -2.49 2.48
CA VAL A 138 5.52 -1.22 1.94
C VAL A 138 4.13 -1.41 1.35
N LEU A 139 3.92 -2.48 0.57
CA LEU A 139 2.61 -2.82 0.03
C LEU A 139 1.61 -3.14 1.14
N LEU A 140 2.02 -3.85 2.20
CA LEU A 140 1.17 -4.13 3.36
C LEU A 140 0.69 -2.83 4.02
N GLY A 141 1.62 -1.93 4.33
CA GLY A 141 1.31 -0.63 4.94
C GLY A 141 0.41 0.22 4.04
N LEU A 142 0.69 0.25 2.73
CA LEU A 142 -0.14 0.96 1.77
C LEU A 142 -1.57 0.41 1.71
N ASN A 143 -1.74 -0.91 1.63
CA ASN A 143 -3.06 -1.54 1.58
C ASN A 143 -3.84 -1.34 2.89
N LEU A 144 -3.17 -1.31 4.05
CA LEU A 144 -3.81 -0.94 5.31
C LEU A 144 -4.33 0.50 5.28
N VAL A 145 -3.54 1.45 4.78
CA VAL A 145 -3.99 2.85 4.62
C VAL A 145 -5.18 2.90 3.67
N LEU A 146 -5.10 2.23 2.51
CA LEU A 146 -6.19 2.22 1.53
C LEU A 146 -7.48 1.63 2.10
N LEU A 147 -7.37 0.51 2.83
CA LEU A 147 -8.51 -0.12 3.52
C LEU A 147 -9.19 0.87 4.47
N TRP A 148 -8.42 1.55 5.31
CA TRP A 148 -8.96 2.51 6.27
C TRP A 148 -9.52 3.76 5.60
N THR A 149 -8.89 4.26 4.53
CA THR A 149 -9.44 5.38 3.75
C THR A 149 -10.75 5.02 3.04
N ALA A 150 -10.92 3.75 2.64
CA ALA A 150 -12.16 3.28 2.01
C ALA A 150 -13.28 2.98 3.03
N ALA A 151 -12.91 2.80 4.31
CA ALA A 151 -13.85 2.52 5.39
C ALA A 151 -14.35 3.77 6.14
N LEU A 152 -13.77 4.94 5.87
CA LEU A 152 -14.18 6.26 6.37
C LEU A 152 -15.30 6.87 5.51
#